data_AF-A0A0S8KLD2-F1
#
_entry.id   AF-A0A0S8KLD2-F1
#
_cell.length_a   1.000
_cell.length_b   1.000
_cell.length_c   1.000
_cell.angle_alpha   90.00
_cell.angle_beta   90.00
_cell.angle_gamma   90.00
#
_symmetry.space_group_name_H-M   'P 1'
#
loop_
_entity.id
_entity.type
_entity.pdbx_description
1 polymer ?
#
loop_
_entity_poly.entity_id
_entity_poly.type
_entity_poly.pdbx_seq_one_letter_code
_entity_poly.pdbx_strand_id
1 'polypeptide(L)'
;MAYFGFHSSRGSLNNGYVLGLNYGGYSNPEYDEFAAASLKELNPEQRQVLLHQLQDILATDLPQIPLYHPRVLNLYRDDRFTDWSAEAGLGLLNRTTIVNLTLSED
;
A
#
# COMPACT_ATOMS: atom_id res chain seq x y z
N MET A 1 2.65 -3.72 -1.28
CA MET A 1 1.23 -3.65 -0.88
C MET A 1 0.32 -4.52 -1.73
N ALA A 2 0.46 -4.55 -3.07
CA ALA A 2 -0.46 -5.28 -3.96
C ALA A 2 -0.67 -6.77 -3.61
N TYR A 3 0.40 -7.49 -3.24
CA TYR A 3 0.32 -8.91 -2.86
C TYR A 3 -0.52 -9.15 -1.60
N PHE A 4 -0.50 -8.26 -0.61
CA PHE A 4 -1.17 -8.54 0.68
C PHE A 4 -2.70 -8.42 0.59
N GLY A 5 -3.22 -7.53 -0.26
CA GLY A 5 -4.66 -7.31 -0.41
C GLY A 5 -5.32 -8.26 -1.40
N PHE A 6 -4.56 -8.77 -2.37
CA PHE A 6 -5.05 -9.60 -3.46
C PHE A 6 -4.07 -10.77 -3.61
N HIS A 7 -4.40 -11.94 -3.06
CA HIS A 7 -3.64 -13.17 -3.27
C HIS A 7 -4.55 -14.39 -3.08
N SER A 8 -4.27 -15.50 -3.76
CA SER A 8 -5.09 -16.73 -3.65
C SER A 8 -4.99 -17.44 -2.31
N SER A 9 -3.97 -17.15 -1.48
CA SER A 9 -3.94 -17.72 -0.13
C SER A 9 -5.16 -17.19 0.66
N ARG A 10 -6.08 -18.09 1.00
CA ARG A 10 -7.29 -17.71 1.75
C ARG A 10 -6.82 -17.21 3.12
N GLY A 11 -7.34 -16.07 3.57
CA GLY A 11 -7.14 -15.65 4.94
C GLY A 11 -7.65 -16.76 5.88
N SER A 12 -6.76 -17.32 6.70
CA SER A 12 -7.15 -18.35 7.65
C SER A 12 -8.12 -17.76 8.66
N LEU A 13 -9.21 -18.44 8.95
CA LEU A 13 -10.10 -18.05 10.04
C LEU A 13 -9.45 -18.44 11.37
N ASN A 14 -9.27 -17.47 12.25
CA ASN A 14 -8.82 -17.69 13.62
C ASN A 14 -9.77 -16.97 14.58
N ASN A 15 -10.42 -17.73 15.47
CA ASN A 15 -11.41 -17.22 16.42
C ASN A 15 -12.52 -16.35 15.79
N GLY A 16 -12.95 -16.69 14.56
CA GLY A 16 -13.99 -15.96 13.83
C GLY A 16 -13.51 -14.76 13.01
N TYR A 17 -12.20 -14.50 12.96
CA TYR A 17 -11.61 -13.41 12.19
C TYR A 17 -10.80 -13.92 10.99
N VAL A 18 -10.88 -13.21 9.87
CA VAL A 18 -9.98 -13.44 8.72
C VAL A 18 -8.59 -12.91 9.08
N LEU A 19 -7.59 -13.78 9.09
CA LEU A 19 -6.19 -13.38 9.23
C LEU A 19 -5.64 -12.93 7.86
N GLY A 20 -5.00 -11.77 7.83
CA GLY A 20 -4.42 -11.17 6.61
C GLY A 20 -5.17 -9.93 6.12
N LEU A 21 -4.79 -9.42 4.95
CA LEU A 21 -5.36 -8.19 4.36
C LEU A 21 -6.32 -8.46 3.19
N ASN A 22 -6.47 -9.71 2.75
CA ASN A 22 -7.45 -10.14 1.75
C ASN A 22 -8.84 -10.38 2.38
N TYR A 23 -9.48 -9.30 2.85
CA TYR A 23 -10.78 -9.36 3.52
C TYR A 23 -11.92 -9.86 2.60
N GLY A 24 -11.83 -9.60 1.30
CA GLY A 24 -12.83 -10.02 0.30
C GLY A 24 -12.70 -11.48 -0.13
N GLY A 25 -11.60 -12.16 0.23
CA GLY A 25 -11.35 -13.54 -0.19
C GLY A 25 -11.10 -13.71 -1.69
N TYR A 26 -10.64 -12.65 -2.37
CA TYR A 26 -10.30 -12.70 -3.79
C TYR A 26 -9.21 -13.75 -4.06
N SER A 27 -9.34 -14.52 -5.14
CA SER A 27 -8.43 -15.62 -5.45
C SER A 27 -8.32 -15.82 -6.95
N ASN A 28 -7.19 -15.43 -7.52
CA ASN A 28 -6.88 -15.58 -8.93
C ASN A 28 -5.42 -16.10 -9.07
N PRO A 29 -5.19 -17.35 -9.51
CA PRO A 29 -3.86 -17.93 -9.65
C PRO A 29 -2.95 -17.19 -10.65
N GLU A 30 -3.53 -16.61 -11.70
CA GLU A 30 -2.79 -15.81 -12.69
C GLU A 30 -2.29 -14.51 -12.05
N TYR A 31 -3.14 -13.85 -11.26
CA TYR A 31 -2.73 -12.68 -10.48
C TYR A 31 -1.56 -13.02 -9.55
N ASP A 32 -1.60 -14.16 -8.86
CA ASP A 32 -0.54 -14.60 -7.95
C ASP A 32 0.81 -14.80 -8.68
N GLU A 33 0.79 -15.36 -9.90
CA GLU A 33 1.97 -15.56 -10.73
C GLU A 33 2.63 -14.21 -11.09
N PHE A 34 1.84 -13.28 -11.64
CA PHE A 34 2.32 -11.94 -11.97
C PHE A 34 2.79 -11.16 -10.74
N ALA A 35 2.10 -11.32 -9.60
CA ALA A 35 2.46 -10.67 -8.36
C ALA A 35 3.80 -11.20 -7.84
N ALA A 36 4.00 -12.53 -7.84
CA ALA A 36 5.26 -13.15 -7.45
C ALA A 36 6.41 -12.79 -8.38
N ALA A 37 6.16 -12.70 -9.69
CA ALA A 37 7.13 -12.24 -10.68
C ALA A 37 7.55 -10.78 -10.44
N SER A 38 6.58 -9.89 -10.23
CA SER A 38 6.84 -8.45 -9.99
C SER A 38 7.72 -8.19 -8.76
N LEU A 39 7.56 -9.02 -7.72
CA LEU A 39 8.36 -8.95 -6.49
C LEU A 39 9.82 -9.35 -6.70
N LYS A 40 10.09 -10.24 -7.68
CA LYS A 40 11.43 -10.75 -8.00
C LYS A 40 12.13 -9.94 -9.10
N GLU A 41 11.38 -9.23 -9.93
CA GLU A 41 11.93 -8.45 -11.05
C GLU A 41 12.72 -7.24 -10.54
N LEU A 42 13.98 -7.07 -10.97
CA LEU A 42 14.86 -5.98 -10.53
C LEU A 42 14.90 -4.82 -11.53
N ASN A 43 14.60 -5.08 -12.80
CA ASN A 43 14.51 -4.06 -13.83
C ASN A 43 13.20 -3.25 -13.64
N PRO A 44 13.27 -1.91 -13.45
CA PRO A 44 12.08 -1.11 -13.21
C PRO A 44 11.05 -1.11 -14.35
N GLU A 45 11.51 -1.12 -15.61
CA GLU A 45 10.65 -1.08 -16.79
C GLU A 45 9.90 -2.42 -16.95
N GLN A 46 10.59 -3.54 -16.75
CA GLN A 46 9.98 -4.87 -16.78
C GLN A 46 9.00 -5.06 -15.61
N ARG A 47 9.37 -4.58 -14.41
CA ARG A 47 8.47 -4.59 -13.25
C ARG A 47 7.21 -3.75 -13.51
N GLN A 48 7.33 -2.60 -14.19
CA GLN A 48 6.18 -1.77 -14.53
C GLN A 48 5.19 -2.51 -15.44
N VAL A 49 5.68 -3.24 -16.44
CA VAL A 49 4.82 -4.06 -17.32
C VAL A 49 4.04 -5.08 -16.51
N LEU A 50 4.68 -5.80 -15.59
CA LEU A 50 4.02 -6.76 -14.69
C LEU A 50 2.97 -6.07 -13.80
N LEU A 51 3.28 -4.89 -13.26
CA LEU A 51 2.33 -4.12 -12.44
C LEU A 51 1.11 -3.63 -13.22
N HIS A 52 1.26 -3.32 -14.52
CA HIS A 52 0.11 -2.97 -15.38
C HIS A 52 -0.79 -4.19 -15.61
N GLN A 53 -0.23 -5.37 -15.88
CA GLN A 53 -1.01 -6.61 -16.02
C GLN A 53 -1.83 -6.91 -14.75
N LEU A 54 -1.23 -6.72 -13.57
CA LEU A 54 -1.95 -6.86 -12.30
C LEU A 54 -3.10 -5.88 -12.17
N GLN A 55 -2.93 -4.63 -12.61
CA GLN A 55 -4.00 -3.63 -12.59
C GLN A 55 -5.13 -3.98 -13.57
N ASP A 56 -4.81 -4.48 -14.77
CA ASP A 56 -5.80 -4.91 -15.77
C ASP A 56 -6.67 -6.07 -15.25
N ILE A 57 -6.06 -7.05 -14.58
CA ILE A 57 -6.77 -8.15 -13.91
C ILE A 57 -7.73 -7.60 -12.84
N LEU A 58 -7.25 -6.73 -11.94
CA LEU A 58 -8.09 -6.17 -10.87
C LEU A 58 -9.22 -5.27 -11.41
N ALA A 59 -8.97 -4.53 -12.48
CA ALA A 59 -9.98 -3.70 -13.14
C ALA A 59 -11.07 -4.55 -13.81
N THR A 60 -10.75 -5.75 -14.24
CA THR A 60 -11.70 -6.71 -14.82
C THR A 60 -12.48 -7.45 -13.74
N ASP A 61 -11.79 -7.98 -12.73
CA ASP A 61 -12.39 -8.82 -11.69
C ASP A 61 -13.14 -8.01 -10.61
N LEU A 62 -12.81 -6.72 -10.47
CA LEU A 62 -13.41 -5.77 -9.51
C LEU A 62 -13.51 -6.29 -8.05
N PRO A 63 -12.48 -6.94 -7.47
CA PRO A 63 -12.55 -7.42 -6.08
C PRO A 63 -12.65 -6.28 -5.06
N GLN A 64 -12.16 -5.09 -5.44
CA GLN A 64 -12.38 -3.83 -4.74
C GLN A 64 -12.60 -2.74 -5.79
N ILE A 65 -13.53 -1.82 -5.52
CA ILE A 65 -13.83 -0.70 -6.40
C ILE A 65 -13.23 0.57 -5.80
N PRO A 66 -12.17 1.15 -6.39
CA PRO A 66 -11.64 2.43 -5.95
C PRO A 66 -12.70 3.53 -6.14
N LEU A 67 -13.05 4.23 -5.06
CA LEU A 67 -14.05 5.30 -5.11
C LEU A 67 -13.42 6.69 -5.28
N TYR A 68 -12.28 6.92 -4.64
CA TYR A 68 -11.55 8.19 -4.67
C TYR A 68 -10.11 8.00 -4.18
N HIS A 69 -9.24 8.96 -4.49
CA HIS A 69 -7.94 9.09 -3.84
C HIS A 69 -8.08 10.02 -2.63
N PRO A 70 -7.82 9.54 -1.40
CA PRO A 70 -7.98 10.36 -0.21
C PRO A 70 -6.98 11.52 -0.20
N ARG A 71 -7.45 12.71 0.21
CA ARG A 71 -6.56 13.81 0.58
C ARG A 71 -6.11 13.58 2.01
N VAL A 72 -4.82 13.41 2.22
CA VAL A 72 -4.25 13.24 3.57
C VAL A 72 -4.11 14.61 4.21
N LEU A 73 -4.96 14.90 5.20
CA LEU A 73 -4.85 16.07 6.07
C LEU A 73 -4.19 15.65 7.37
N ASN A 74 -3.04 16.24 7.68
CA ASN A 74 -2.42 16.12 8.99
C ASN A 74 -2.36 17.48 9.67
N LEU A 75 -2.67 17.51 10.96
CA LEU A 75 -2.43 18.65 11.82
C LEU A 75 -1.19 18.35 12.64
N TYR A 76 -0.33 19.35 12.81
CA TYR A 76 0.89 19.24 13.58
C TYR A 76 1.09 20.49 14.42
N ARG A 77 1.96 20.39 15.42
CA ARG A 77 2.38 21.51 16.25
C ARG A 77 3.64 22.11 15.64
N ASP A 78 3.62 23.42 15.40
CA ASP A 78 4.74 24.23 14.91
C ASP A 78 5.42 25.03 16.03
N ASP A 79 4.86 25.02 17.24
CA ASP A 79 5.37 25.76 18.41
C ASP A 79 6.43 25.00 19.22
N ARG A 80 6.61 23.71 18.95
CA ARG A 80 7.54 22.84 19.69
C ARG A 80 8.46 22.02 18.82
N PHE A 81 8.07 21.78 17.58
CA PHE A 81 8.78 20.90 16.67
C PHE A 81 8.89 21.53 15.29
N THR A 82 10.06 21.42 14.69
CA THR A 82 10.34 21.82 13.32
C THR A 82 10.70 20.60 12.45
N ASP A 83 10.94 20.83 11.16
CA ASP A 83 11.38 19.83 10.17
C ASP A 83 10.33 18.74 9.84
N TRP A 84 9.05 19.11 9.94
CA TRP A 84 7.95 18.31 9.41
C TRP A 84 8.06 18.17 7.88
N SER A 85 8.04 16.93 7.37
CA SER A 85 8.21 16.65 5.93
C SER A 85 7.03 15.82 5.41
N ALA A 86 6.06 16.45 4.75
CA ALA A 86 4.93 15.73 4.17
C ALA A 86 5.33 14.95 2.91
N GLU A 87 4.86 13.70 2.80
CA GLU A 87 5.00 12.87 1.61
C GLU A 87 3.63 12.66 0.94
N ALA A 88 3.59 12.77 -0.39
CA ALA A 88 2.35 12.60 -1.15
C ALA A 88 1.74 11.20 -0.90
N GLY A 89 0.47 11.16 -0.49
CA GLY A 89 -0.25 9.92 -0.19
C GLY A 89 0.01 9.30 1.19
N LEU A 90 1.09 9.67 1.89
CA LEU A 90 1.39 9.18 3.26
C LEU A 90 1.18 10.25 4.33
N GLY A 91 1.33 11.53 3.99
CA GLY A 91 1.25 12.63 4.95
C GLY A 91 2.52 12.76 5.79
N LEU A 92 2.37 13.13 7.07
CA LEU A 92 3.48 13.37 8.01
C LEU A 92 4.01 12.10 8.70
N LEU A 93 3.31 10.97 8.61
CA LEU A 93 3.74 9.70 9.19
C LEU A 93 4.64 8.93 8.23
N ASN A 94 5.80 9.51 7.93
CA ASN A 94 6.83 8.91 7.08
C ASN A 94 8.18 8.92 7.79
N ARG A 95 9.12 8.10 7.27
CA ARG A 95 10.46 7.96 7.85
C ARG A 95 11.17 9.31 7.96
N THR A 96 11.11 10.13 6.92
CA THR A 96 11.83 11.41 6.84
C THR A 96 11.40 12.35 7.97
N THR A 97 10.09 12.49 8.19
CA THR A 97 9.58 13.26 9.34
C THR A 97 10.09 12.69 10.65
N ILE A 98 9.96 11.37 10.87
CA ILE A 98 10.33 10.74 12.15
C ILE A 98 11.82 10.96 12.50
N VAL A 99 12.72 10.86 11.52
CA VAL A 99 14.16 10.96 11.77
C VAL A 99 14.69 12.39 11.81
N ASN A 100 13.96 13.35 11.22
CA ASN A 100 14.38 14.74 11.16
C ASN A 100 13.68 15.63 12.18
N LEU A 101 12.66 15.14 12.89
CA LEU A 101 11.91 15.94 13.85
C LEU A 101 12.82 16.45 14.96
N THR A 102 12.96 17.77 15.08
CA THR A 102 13.76 18.43 16.12
C THR A 102 12.89 19.34 16.97
N LEU A 103 13.34 19.64 18.19
CA LEU A 103 12.70 20.67 19.02
C LEU A 103 12.96 22.04 18.40
N SER A 104 11.95 22.90 18.38
CA SER A 104 12.11 24.29 17.98
C SER A 104 13.07 25.00 18.96
N GLU A 105 13.98 25.83 18.43
CA GLU A 105 14.77 26.75 19.25
C GLU A 105 13.86 27.90 19.76
N ASP A 106 14.13 28.39 20.97
CA ASP A 106 13.38 29.51 21.61
C ASP A 106 13.64 30.87 20.91
#